data_AF-A0A173S1D8-F1
#
_entry.id   AF-A0A173S1D8-F1
#
_cell.length_a   1.000
_cell.length_b   1.000
_cell.length_c   1.000
_cell.angle_alpha   90.00
_cell.angle_beta   90.00
_cell.angle_gamma   90.00
#
_symmetry.space_group_name_H-M   'P 1'
#
loop_
_entity.id
_entity.type
_entity.pdbx_description
1 polymer ?
#
loop_
_entity_poly.entity_id
_entity_poly.type
_entity_poly.pdbx_seq_one_letter_code
_entity_poly.pdbx_strand_id
1 'polypeptide(L)'
;MEQRKKIFGALDDLMRSPIGDRLRERVFRELSTKEIHDLLQREQKPYKELMAYYQCALMEVETKFRVLNEQFSLAHDRNPIESIKTRVKSLESITEKLNRRNLPFSTQSIEENLTDIAGIRIICSFREDIYFLADCLLEQDDITLIQRKDYIENPKENGYRSLHLIVEVPIFLEHKKKMMKVEVQLRTIAMDFWASLEHKLKYKKDIASDQLTADLKKCADESAALDLKMDAIRKEIEVLKAPEAKAIGREVKHLPGGILNENQ
;
A
#
# COMPACT_ATOMS: atom_id res chain seq x y z
N MET A 1 -11.86 -21.58 -24.96
CA MET A 1 -11.98 -20.11 -24.80
C MET A 1 -13.00 -19.51 -25.77
N GLU A 2 -12.96 -19.84 -27.06
CA GLU A 2 -13.95 -19.42 -28.09
C GLU A 2 -15.42 -19.63 -27.69
N GLN A 3 -15.74 -20.82 -27.18
CA GLN A 3 -17.11 -21.26 -26.92
C GLN A 3 -17.75 -20.50 -25.75
N ARG A 4 -16.95 -20.13 -24.73
CA ARG A 4 -17.42 -19.33 -23.59
C ARG A 4 -17.54 -17.85 -23.92
N LYS A 5 -16.64 -17.29 -24.75
CA LYS A 5 -16.81 -15.94 -25.31
C LYS A 5 -18.09 -15.83 -26.15
N LYS A 6 -18.40 -16.86 -26.94
CA LYS A 6 -19.67 -16.94 -27.69
C LYS A 6 -20.89 -17.04 -26.78
N ILE A 7 -20.83 -17.81 -25.69
CA ILE A 7 -21.96 -17.92 -24.74
C ILE A 7 -22.19 -16.61 -23.99
N PHE A 8 -21.14 -15.96 -23.47
CA PHE A 8 -21.28 -14.67 -22.77
C PHE A 8 -21.67 -13.53 -23.72
N GLY A 9 -21.10 -13.50 -24.94
CA GLY A 9 -21.53 -12.56 -25.98
C GLY A 9 -23.00 -12.77 -26.37
N ALA A 10 -23.42 -14.02 -26.57
CA ALA A 10 -24.81 -14.36 -26.84
C ALA A 10 -25.75 -14.04 -25.67
N LEU A 11 -25.27 -14.12 -24.42
CA LEU A 11 -26.05 -13.73 -23.23
C LEU A 11 -26.21 -12.21 -23.14
N ASP A 12 -25.15 -11.45 -23.43
CA ASP A 12 -25.17 -9.99 -23.47
C ASP A 12 -26.05 -9.47 -24.63
N ASP A 13 -25.95 -10.10 -25.80
CA ASP A 13 -26.79 -9.82 -26.96
C ASP A 13 -28.25 -10.20 -26.71
N LEU A 14 -28.50 -11.35 -26.08
CA LEU A 14 -29.84 -11.77 -25.64
C LEU A 14 -30.42 -10.76 -24.66
N MET A 15 -29.63 -10.33 -23.67
CA MET A 15 -30.04 -9.33 -22.70
C MET A 15 -30.32 -7.98 -23.36
N ARG A 16 -29.54 -7.53 -24.34
CA ARG A 16 -29.76 -6.26 -25.09
C ARG A 16 -30.81 -6.36 -26.20
N SER A 17 -31.34 -7.54 -26.49
CA SER A 17 -32.38 -7.74 -27.48
C SER A 17 -33.78 -7.36 -26.94
N PRO A 18 -34.78 -7.15 -27.82
CA PRO A 18 -36.17 -6.97 -27.39
C PRO A 18 -36.73 -8.16 -26.58
N ILE A 19 -36.11 -9.34 -26.66
CA ILE A 19 -36.46 -10.51 -25.83
C ILE A 19 -35.85 -10.36 -24.44
N GLY A 20 -34.60 -9.88 -24.32
CA GLY A 20 -33.94 -9.57 -23.06
C GLY A 20 -34.56 -8.40 -22.33
N ASP A 21 -35.02 -7.37 -23.05
CA ASP A 21 -35.80 -6.28 -22.47
C ASP A 21 -37.16 -6.76 -21.96
N ARG A 22 -37.83 -7.67 -22.68
CA ARG A 22 -39.05 -8.32 -22.17
C ARG A 22 -38.79 -9.27 -21.00
N LEU A 23 -37.65 -9.96 -20.97
CA LEU A 23 -37.24 -10.80 -19.83
C LEU A 23 -36.91 -9.94 -18.61
N ARG A 24 -36.21 -8.81 -18.79
CA ARG A 24 -35.98 -7.81 -17.75
C ARG A 24 -37.30 -7.23 -17.28
N GLU A 25 -38.15 -6.72 -18.17
CA GLU A 25 -39.47 -6.22 -17.82
C GLU A 25 -40.32 -7.26 -17.10
N ARG A 26 -40.23 -8.54 -17.47
CA ARG A 26 -40.98 -9.62 -16.84
C ARG A 26 -40.44 -9.98 -15.47
N VAL A 27 -39.12 -10.08 -15.29
CA VAL A 27 -38.46 -10.26 -13.99
C VAL A 27 -38.75 -9.06 -13.07
N PHE A 28 -38.72 -7.84 -13.60
CA PHE A 28 -39.05 -6.60 -12.88
C PHE A 28 -40.56 -6.40 -12.64
N ARG A 29 -41.44 -7.06 -13.39
CA ARG A 29 -42.91 -7.08 -13.16
C ARG A 29 -43.35 -8.20 -12.22
N GLU A 30 -42.66 -9.33 -12.22
CA GLU A 30 -42.98 -10.48 -11.37
C GLU A 30 -42.39 -10.37 -9.95
N LEU A 31 -41.32 -9.58 -9.77
CA LEU A 31 -40.78 -9.21 -8.46
C LEU A 31 -41.33 -7.85 -8.03
N SER A 32 -41.89 -7.78 -6.82
CA SER A 32 -42.24 -6.51 -6.21
C SER A 32 -40.99 -5.65 -5.99
N THR A 33 -41.16 -4.32 -5.98
CA THR A 33 -40.08 -3.37 -5.65
C THR A 33 -39.38 -3.72 -4.33
N LYS A 34 -40.11 -4.32 -3.39
CA LYS A 34 -39.59 -4.82 -2.12
C LYS A 34 -38.69 -6.05 -2.28
N GLU A 35 -39.06 -7.01 -3.12
CA GLU A 35 -38.23 -8.20 -3.40
C GLU A 35 -36.97 -7.85 -4.18
N ILE A 36 -37.05 -6.91 -5.12
CA ILE A 36 -35.88 -6.38 -5.84
C ILE A 36 -34.96 -5.63 -4.87
N HIS A 37 -35.53 -4.82 -3.99
CA HIS A 37 -34.78 -4.13 -2.94
C HIS A 37 -34.11 -5.14 -1.99
N ASP A 38 -34.83 -6.16 -1.53
CA ASP A 38 -34.32 -7.18 -0.61
C ASP A 38 -33.23 -8.05 -1.26
N LEU A 39 -33.33 -8.35 -2.55
CA LEU A 39 -32.27 -9.04 -3.32
C LEU A 39 -31.02 -8.16 -3.46
N LEU A 40 -31.19 -6.89 -3.83
CA LEU A 40 -30.08 -5.93 -3.91
C LEU A 40 -29.42 -5.71 -2.54
N GLN A 41 -30.19 -5.67 -1.46
CA GLN A 41 -29.68 -5.54 -0.09
C GLN A 41 -28.98 -6.82 0.38
N ARG A 42 -29.51 -8.00 0.05
CA ARG A 42 -28.90 -9.30 0.37
C ARG A 42 -27.51 -9.46 -0.23
N GLU A 43 -27.30 -8.96 -1.44
CA GLU A 43 -25.99 -8.99 -2.11
C GLU A 43 -25.10 -7.81 -1.69
N GLN A 44 -25.66 -6.63 -1.39
CA GLN A 44 -24.89 -5.45 -0.97
C GLN A 44 -24.35 -5.54 0.45
N LYS A 45 -25.10 -6.13 1.39
CA LYS A 45 -24.71 -6.17 2.80
C LYS A 45 -23.39 -6.95 3.03
N PRO A 46 -23.21 -8.17 2.49
CA PRO A 46 -21.94 -8.90 2.61
C PRO A 46 -20.76 -8.15 2.01
N TYR A 47 -20.97 -7.46 0.88
CA TYR A 47 -19.92 -6.65 0.26
C TYR A 47 -19.52 -5.45 1.13
N LYS A 48 -20.50 -4.70 1.65
CA LYS A 48 -20.24 -3.57 2.55
C LYS A 48 -19.51 -4.01 3.81
N GLU A 49 -19.91 -5.14 4.38
CA GLU A 49 -19.25 -5.75 5.53
C GLU A 49 -17.79 -6.11 5.22
N LEU A 50 -17.55 -6.77 4.08
CA LEU A 50 -16.18 -7.09 3.65
C LEU A 50 -15.32 -5.83 3.45
N MET A 51 -15.87 -4.77 2.85
CA MET A 51 -15.13 -3.51 2.68
C MET A 51 -14.82 -2.84 4.03
N ALA A 52 -15.76 -2.92 4.99
CA ALA A 52 -15.51 -2.45 6.35
C ALA A 52 -14.37 -3.22 7.03
N TYR A 53 -14.29 -4.54 6.82
CA TYR A 53 -13.18 -5.36 7.34
C TYR A 53 -11.83 -4.95 6.74
N TYR A 54 -11.77 -4.64 5.44
CA TYR A 54 -10.55 -4.10 4.83
C TYR A 54 -10.19 -2.71 5.38
N GLN A 55 -11.18 -1.88 5.71
CA GLN A 55 -10.94 -0.61 6.39
C GLN A 55 -10.36 -0.81 7.80
N CYS A 56 -10.88 -1.75 8.58
CA CYS A 56 -10.31 -2.12 9.88
C CYS A 56 -8.86 -2.60 9.73
N ALA A 57 -8.57 -3.45 8.75
CA ALA A 57 -7.22 -3.95 8.49
C ALA A 57 -6.24 -2.81 8.14
N LEU A 58 -6.69 -1.79 7.40
CA LEU A 58 -5.90 -0.59 7.13
C LEU A 58 -5.60 0.20 8.40
N MET A 59 -6.56 0.33 9.31
CA MET A 59 -6.35 1.03 10.59
C MET A 59 -5.32 0.32 11.46
N GLU A 60 -5.35 -1.02 11.52
CA GLU A 60 -4.36 -1.81 12.26
C GLU A 60 -2.94 -1.56 11.71
N VAL A 61 -2.75 -1.69 10.39
CA VAL A 61 -1.43 -1.51 9.76
C VAL A 61 -0.98 -0.05 9.83
N GLU A 62 -1.88 0.92 9.63
CA GLU A 62 -1.57 2.34 9.78
C GLU A 62 -1.10 2.67 11.20
N THR A 63 -1.78 2.13 12.22
CA THR A 63 -1.42 2.34 13.62
C THR A 63 -0.03 1.78 13.92
N LYS A 64 0.30 0.58 13.41
CA LYS A 64 1.63 -0.01 13.55
C LYS A 64 2.72 0.91 12.99
N PHE A 65 2.53 1.48 11.80
CA PHE A 65 3.49 2.45 11.24
C PHE A 65 3.55 3.77 12.00
N ARG A 66 2.43 4.27 12.51
CA ARG A 66 2.41 5.49 13.34
C ARG A 66 3.17 5.29 14.64
N VAL A 67 3.01 4.14 15.29
CA VAL A 67 3.76 3.77 16.50
C VAL A 67 5.25 3.68 16.21
N LEU A 68 5.64 3.02 15.12
CA LEU A 68 7.04 2.98 14.68
C LEU A 68 7.60 4.40 14.47
N ASN A 69 6.87 5.25 13.75
CA ASN A 69 7.30 6.63 13.51
C ASN A 69 7.53 7.40 14.81
N GLU A 70 6.59 7.33 15.77
CA GLU A 70 6.69 8.00 17.07
C GLU A 70 7.89 7.50 17.89
N GLN A 71 8.12 6.17 17.91
CA GLN A 71 9.28 5.59 18.61
C GLN A 71 10.60 6.09 18.01
N PHE A 72 10.68 6.20 16.68
CA PHE A 72 11.88 6.69 16.02
C PHE A 72 12.12 8.16 16.23
N SER A 73 11.07 9.00 16.21
CA SER A 73 11.16 10.43 16.53
C SER A 73 11.80 10.70 17.90
N LEU A 74 11.57 9.83 18.88
CA LEU A 74 12.07 9.96 20.24
C LEU A 74 13.49 9.41 20.41
N ALA A 75 13.78 8.27 19.77
CA ALA A 75 15.06 7.57 19.94
C ALA A 75 16.17 8.09 19.02
N HIS A 76 15.79 8.66 17.88
CA HIS A 76 16.69 9.18 16.87
C HIS A 76 16.18 10.56 16.49
N ASP A 77 17.04 11.56 16.30
CA ASP A 77 16.64 12.93 15.92
C ASP A 77 16.17 12.99 14.44
N ARG A 78 15.40 11.99 14.00
CA ARG A 78 14.92 11.78 12.63
C ARG A 78 13.58 11.05 12.60
N ASN A 79 12.74 11.45 11.65
CA ASN A 79 11.46 10.80 11.35
C ASN A 79 11.59 10.03 10.04
N PRO A 80 11.50 8.69 10.04
CA PRO A 80 11.64 7.90 8.81
C PRO A 80 10.42 8.00 7.90
N ILE A 81 9.24 8.41 8.40
CA ILE A 81 7.98 8.51 7.64
C ILE A 81 7.59 9.98 7.46
N GLU A 82 7.46 10.39 6.20
CA GLU A 82 6.97 11.72 5.80
C GLU A 82 5.44 11.77 5.71
N SER A 83 4.84 10.71 5.15
CA SER A 83 3.38 10.61 5.09
C SER A 83 2.90 9.18 4.88
N ILE A 84 1.69 8.93 5.38
CA ILE A 84 0.96 7.67 5.20
C ILE A 84 -0.30 7.97 4.40
N LYS A 85 -0.56 7.18 3.36
CA LYS A 85 -1.77 7.27 2.54
C LYS A 85 -2.46 5.91 2.51
N THR A 86 -3.72 5.83 2.90
CA THR A 86 -4.52 4.61 2.83
C THR A 86 -5.56 4.71 1.72
N ARG A 87 -5.95 3.57 1.16
CA ARG A 87 -7.08 3.47 0.23
C ARG A 87 -7.71 2.09 0.29
N VAL A 88 -9.02 2.05 0.11
CA VAL A 88 -9.75 0.84 -0.26
C VAL A 88 -10.06 0.91 -1.76
N LYS A 89 -9.85 -0.18 -2.48
CA LYS A 89 -10.11 -0.28 -3.92
C LYS A 89 -11.61 -0.07 -4.20
N SER A 90 -11.94 0.71 -5.23
CA SER A 90 -13.34 0.94 -5.61
C SER A 90 -13.99 -0.32 -6.18
N LEU A 91 -15.32 -0.39 -6.10
CA LEU A 91 -16.10 -1.49 -6.68
C LEU A 91 -15.83 -1.65 -8.18
N GLU A 92 -15.78 -0.55 -8.94
CA GLU A 92 -15.45 -0.54 -10.37
C GLU A 92 -14.11 -1.25 -10.62
N SER A 93 -13.06 -0.86 -9.91
CA SER A 93 -11.72 -1.45 -10.06
C SER A 93 -11.62 -2.89 -9.54
N ILE A 94 -12.44 -3.29 -8.57
CA ILE A 94 -12.55 -4.69 -8.13
C ILE A 94 -13.18 -5.53 -9.25
N THR A 95 -14.32 -5.09 -9.79
CA THR A 95 -15.05 -5.79 -10.86
C THR A 95 -14.20 -5.92 -12.12
N GLU A 96 -13.53 -4.85 -12.55
CA GLU A 96 -12.59 -4.90 -13.68
C GLU A 96 -11.47 -5.93 -13.46
N LYS A 97 -10.94 -6.00 -12.24
CA LYS A 97 -9.84 -6.92 -11.90
C LYS A 97 -10.31 -8.38 -11.88
N LEU A 98 -11.51 -8.65 -11.37
CA LEU A 98 -12.15 -9.97 -11.42
C LEU A 98 -12.44 -10.39 -12.85
N ASN A 99 -13.03 -9.51 -13.66
CA ASN A 99 -13.33 -9.76 -15.07
C ASN A 99 -12.05 -10.08 -15.87
N ARG A 100 -10.98 -9.29 -15.68
CA ARG A 100 -9.68 -9.55 -16.32
C ARG A 100 -9.08 -10.90 -15.94
N ARG A 101 -9.38 -11.39 -14.73
CA ARG A 101 -8.94 -12.70 -14.22
C ARG A 101 -9.95 -13.82 -14.47
N ASN A 102 -11.08 -13.52 -15.12
CA ASN A 102 -12.17 -14.46 -15.37
C ASN A 102 -12.67 -15.15 -14.07
N LEU A 103 -12.83 -14.35 -13.01
CA LEU A 103 -13.30 -14.79 -11.69
C LEU A 103 -14.73 -14.31 -11.44
N PRO A 104 -15.57 -15.09 -10.72
CA PRO A 104 -16.92 -14.67 -10.39
C PRO A 104 -16.90 -13.48 -9.43
N PHE A 105 -17.93 -12.62 -9.52
CA PHE A 105 -18.16 -11.56 -8.56
C PHE A 105 -18.85 -12.13 -7.32
N SER A 106 -18.07 -12.42 -6.27
CA SER A 106 -18.55 -12.82 -4.95
C SER A 106 -17.57 -12.38 -3.88
N THR A 107 -18.04 -12.19 -2.63
CA THR A 107 -17.17 -11.84 -1.50
C THR A 107 -16.06 -12.87 -1.29
N GLN A 108 -16.37 -14.16 -1.42
CA GLN A 108 -15.39 -15.24 -1.35
C GLN A 108 -14.30 -15.11 -2.43
N SER A 109 -14.71 -14.92 -3.69
CA SER A 109 -13.79 -14.76 -4.82
C SER A 109 -12.87 -13.55 -4.63
N ILE A 110 -13.44 -12.45 -4.13
CA ILE A 110 -12.72 -11.21 -3.79
C ILE A 110 -11.64 -11.49 -2.73
N GLU A 111 -11.99 -12.13 -1.61
CA GLU A 111 -11.06 -12.43 -0.50
C GLU A 111 -9.94 -13.40 -0.87
N GLU A 112 -10.27 -14.45 -1.63
CA GLU A 112 -9.31 -15.50 -1.97
C GLU A 112 -8.31 -15.02 -3.03
N ASN A 113 -8.77 -14.23 -4.01
CA ASN A 113 -8.00 -13.99 -5.24
C ASN A 113 -7.41 -12.57 -5.36
N LEU A 114 -7.91 -11.60 -4.60
CA LEU A 114 -7.43 -10.22 -4.67
C LEU A 114 -6.64 -9.83 -3.42
N THR A 115 -5.41 -9.37 -3.63
CA THR A 115 -4.47 -9.05 -2.54
C THR A 115 -4.30 -7.55 -2.30
N ASP A 116 -4.84 -6.69 -3.17
CA ASP A 116 -4.65 -5.24 -3.22
C ASP A 116 -5.96 -4.45 -3.00
N ILE A 117 -6.87 -5.01 -2.19
CA ILE A 117 -8.13 -4.33 -1.85
C ILE A 117 -7.87 -3.23 -0.83
N ALA A 118 -7.24 -3.58 0.29
CA ALA A 118 -6.65 -2.65 1.22
C ALA A 118 -5.23 -2.32 0.76
N GLY A 119 -4.97 -1.05 0.44
CA GLY A 119 -3.64 -0.57 0.10
C GLY A 119 -3.22 0.57 1.03
N ILE A 120 -2.04 0.44 1.63
CA ILE A 120 -1.38 1.49 2.41
C ILE A 120 -0.06 1.85 1.74
N ARG A 121 0.23 3.15 1.65
CA ARG A 121 1.49 3.67 1.13
C ARG A 121 2.21 4.43 2.22
N ILE A 122 3.45 4.01 2.48
CA ILE A 122 4.36 4.62 3.43
C ILE A 122 5.41 5.38 2.62
N ILE A 123 5.40 6.70 2.74
CA ILE A 123 6.34 7.58 2.05
C ILE A 123 7.42 7.93 3.06
N CYS A 124 8.62 7.44 2.78
CA CYS A 124 9.79 7.56 3.63
C CYS A 124 10.70 8.68 3.14
N SER A 125 11.53 9.22 4.03
CA SER A 125 12.48 10.27 3.66
C SER A 125 13.59 9.71 2.77
N PHE A 126 14.16 8.56 3.13
CA PHE A 126 15.27 7.95 2.39
C PHE A 126 15.04 6.46 2.07
N ARG A 127 15.87 5.94 1.16
CA ARG A 127 15.80 4.54 0.72
C ARG A 127 16.06 3.56 1.87
N GLU A 128 16.97 3.86 2.79
CA GLU A 128 17.28 2.97 3.92
C GLU A 128 16.09 2.83 4.87
N ASP A 129 15.34 3.92 5.08
CA ASP A 129 14.16 3.94 5.94
C ASP A 129 13.07 3.00 5.41
N ILE A 130 12.98 2.80 4.09
CA ILE A 130 12.05 1.84 3.47
C ILE A 130 12.33 0.42 3.97
N TYR A 131 13.58 -0.02 3.88
CA TYR A 131 13.94 -1.39 4.26
C TYR A 131 13.83 -1.58 5.77
N PHE A 132 14.30 -0.58 6.52
CA PHE A 132 14.19 -0.57 7.96
C PHE A 132 12.74 -0.70 8.45
N LEU A 133 11.83 0.15 7.95
CA LEU A 133 10.41 0.09 8.33
C LEU A 133 9.73 -1.20 7.85
N ALA A 134 10.15 -1.75 6.71
CA ALA A 134 9.67 -3.05 6.25
C ALA A 134 10.07 -4.16 7.21
N ASP A 135 11.34 -4.20 7.63
CA ASP A 135 11.85 -5.20 8.56
C ASP A 135 11.16 -5.07 9.94
N CYS A 136 11.05 -3.84 10.48
CA CYS A 136 10.33 -3.59 11.73
C CYS A 136 8.85 -4.02 11.70
N LEU A 137 8.16 -3.85 10.56
CA LEU A 137 6.78 -4.33 10.41
C LEU A 137 6.73 -5.86 10.41
N LEU A 138 7.68 -6.51 9.73
CA LEU A 138 7.71 -7.97 9.57
C LEU A 138 8.22 -8.71 10.80
N GLU A 139 8.89 -8.04 11.73
CA GLU A 139 9.29 -8.57 13.03
C GLU A 139 8.13 -8.64 14.04
N GLN A 140 6.99 -7.99 13.76
CA GLN A 140 5.82 -8.05 14.64
C GLN A 140 5.17 -9.43 14.59
N ASP A 141 4.85 -9.98 15.76
CA ASP A 141 4.36 -11.35 15.93
C ASP A 141 2.99 -11.63 15.30
N ASP A 142 2.21 -10.57 15.03
CA ASP A 142 0.89 -10.63 14.42
C ASP A 142 0.87 -10.24 12.93
N ILE A 143 2.03 -10.03 12.30
CA ILE A 143 2.14 -9.76 10.87
C ILE A 143 2.74 -10.97 10.15
N THR A 144 2.07 -11.42 9.09
CA THR A 144 2.58 -12.50 8.23
C THR A 144 2.87 -12.00 6.83
N LEU A 145 4.11 -12.17 6.35
CA LEU A 145 4.46 -11.86 4.97
C LEU A 145 3.91 -12.92 4.01
N ILE A 146 3.08 -12.51 3.06
CA ILE A 146 2.55 -13.37 1.99
C ILE A 146 3.37 -13.23 0.71
N GLN A 147 3.77 -12.01 0.36
CA GLN A 147 4.55 -11.75 -0.86
C GLN A 147 5.39 -10.49 -0.74
N ARG A 148 6.65 -10.55 -1.15
CA ARG A 148 7.56 -9.39 -1.29
C ARG A 148 7.92 -9.19 -2.75
N LYS A 149 7.78 -7.96 -3.25
CA LYS A 149 8.27 -7.54 -4.58
C LYS A 149 9.09 -6.27 -4.44
N ASP A 150 10.38 -6.38 -4.70
CA ASP A 150 11.31 -5.26 -4.59
C ASP A 150 11.56 -4.63 -5.96
N TYR A 151 10.78 -3.61 -6.31
CA TYR A 151 11.00 -2.83 -7.52
C TYR A 151 11.99 -1.68 -7.31
N ILE A 152 12.54 -1.51 -6.10
CA ILE A 152 13.64 -0.56 -5.89
C ILE A 152 14.92 -1.19 -6.43
N GLU A 153 15.17 -2.43 -6.05
CA GLU A 153 16.32 -3.21 -6.52
C GLU A 153 16.14 -3.69 -7.96
N ASN A 154 14.93 -4.11 -8.33
CA ASN A 154 14.60 -4.55 -9.69
C ASN A 154 13.48 -3.69 -10.29
N PRO A 155 13.77 -2.46 -10.75
CA PRO A 155 12.79 -1.56 -11.33
C PRO A 155 12.04 -2.20 -12.50
N LYS A 156 10.77 -1.83 -12.68
CA LYS A 156 10.04 -2.23 -13.89
C LYS A 156 10.63 -1.54 -15.12
N GLU A 157 10.33 -2.08 -16.30
CA GLU A 157 10.80 -1.53 -17.58
C GLU A 157 10.45 -0.04 -17.77
N ASN A 158 9.31 0.40 -17.24
CA ASN A 158 8.88 1.81 -17.30
C ASN A 158 9.59 2.73 -16.29
N GLY A 159 10.53 2.23 -15.48
CA GLY A 159 11.25 2.98 -14.46
C GLY A 159 10.57 3.02 -13.09
N TYR A 160 9.44 2.32 -12.92
CA TYR A 160 8.72 2.28 -11.65
C TYR A 160 9.53 1.61 -10.53
N ARG A 161 9.64 2.30 -9.38
CA ARG A 161 10.31 1.83 -8.16
C ARG A 161 9.41 1.94 -6.94
N SER A 162 9.38 0.89 -6.11
CA SER A 162 8.67 0.79 -4.82
C SER A 162 8.93 -0.59 -4.21
N LEU A 163 8.97 -0.70 -2.89
CA LEU A 163 8.91 -1.99 -2.21
C LEU A 163 7.45 -2.35 -1.93
N HIS A 164 6.97 -3.49 -2.44
CA HIS A 164 5.61 -3.98 -2.19
C HIS A 164 5.65 -5.20 -1.29
N LEU A 165 4.91 -5.13 -0.19
CA LEU A 165 4.65 -6.25 0.70
C LEU A 165 3.15 -6.54 0.69
N ILE A 166 2.77 -7.79 0.44
CA ILE A 166 1.44 -8.28 0.78
C ILE A 166 1.58 -8.95 2.13
N VAL A 167 0.89 -8.42 3.13
CA VAL A 167 0.89 -8.95 4.50
C VAL A 167 -0.50 -9.40 4.90
N GLU A 168 -0.58 -10.38 5.79
CA GLU A 168 -1.79 -10.70 6.55
C GLU A 168 -1.70 -10.14 7.96
N VAL A 169 -2.78 -9.48 8.39
CA VAL A 169 -2.94 -8.85 9.70
C VAL A 169 -4.28 -9.30 10.31
N PRO A 170 -4.34 -9.60 11.61
CA PRO A 170 -5.61 -9.89 12.26
C PRO A 170 -6.42 -8.63 12.49
N ILE A 171 -7.73 -8.71 12.24
CA ILE A 171 -8.71 -7.79 12.78
C ILE A 171 -9.55 -8.50 13.84
N PHE A 172 -9.87 -7.79 14.91
CA PHE A 172 -10.71 -8.27 16.00
C PHE A 172 -12.10 -7.66 15.87
N LEU A 173 -13.07 -8.49 15.50
CA LEU A 173 -14.48 -8.14 15.39
C LEU A 173 -15.22 -8.61 16.64
N GLU A 174 -16.48 -8.19 16.81
CA GLU A 174 -17.29 -8.41 18.03
C GLU A 174 -17.19 -9.83 18.60
N HIS A 175 -17.20 -10.85 17.73
CA HIS A 175 -17.17 -12.26 18.14
C HIS A 175 -16.17 -13.12 17.35
N LYS A 176 -15.27 -12.52 16.56
CA LYS A 176 -14.34 -13.29 15.73
C LYS A 176 -13.05 -12.54 15.41
N LYS A 177 -11.94 -13.27 15.38
CA LYS A 177 -10.69 -12.84 14.74
C LYS A 177 -10.76 -13.20 13.25
N LYS A 178 -10.39 -12.27 12.37
CA LYS A 178 -10.29 -12.52 10.93
C LYS A 178 -8.94 -12.04 10.41
N MET A 179 -8.24 -12.88 9.65
CA MET A 179 -7.01 -12.48 8.95
C MET A 179 -7.38 -11.76 7.66
N MET A 180 -6.80 -10.58 7.44
CA MET A 180 -7.05 -9.75 6.27
C MET A 180 -5.75 -9.42 5.56
N LYS A 181 -5.77 -9.43 4.23
CA LYS A 181 -4.62 -9.07 3.39
C LYS A 181 -4.56 -7.56 3.18
N VAL A 182 -3.38 -6.98 3.35
CA VAL A 182 -3.08 -5.57 3.08
C VAL A 182 -1.85 -5.48 2.18
N GLU A 183 -1.95 -4.68 1.11
CA GLU A 183 -0.80 -4.31 0.29
C GLU A 183 -0.13 -3.07 0.88
N VAL A 184 1.07 -3.24 1.43
CA VAL A 184 1.94 -2.17 1.91
C VAL A 184 2.92 -1.79 0.79
N GLN A 185 2.89 -0.52 0.40
CA GLN A 185 3.81 0.04 -0.58
C GLN A 185 4.73 1.05 0.10
N LEU A 186 6.02 0.74 0.20
CA LEU A 186 7.01 1.65 0.74
C LEU A 186 7.78 2.33 -0.40
N ARG A 187 7.98 3.65 -0.28
CA ARG A 187 8.56 4.52 -1.32
C ARG A 187 9.29 5.69 -0.69
N THR A 188 10.26 6.27 -1.41
CA THR A 188 10.74 7.61 -1.09
C THR A 188 9.78 8.67 -1.63
N ILE A 189 9.99 9.93 -1.23
CA ILE A 189 9.27 11.09 -1.77
C ILE A 189 9.39 11.13 -3.30
N ALA A 190 10.60 10.92 -3.83
CA ALA A 190 10.87 10.97 -5.27
C ALA A 190 10.12 9.86 -6.03
N MET A 191 10.11 8.63 -5.48
CA MET A 191 9.35 7.51 -6.04
C MET A 191 7.83 7.74 -6.02
N ASP A 192 7.28 8.30 -4.94
CA ASP A 192 5.84 8.63 -4.87
C ASP A 192 5.46 9.73 -5.86
N PHE A 193 6.30 10.75 -5.99
CA PHE A 193 6.13 11.85 -6.94
C PHE A 193 6.03 11.32 -8.38
N TRP A 194 7.06 10.59 -8.84
CA TRP A 194 7.10 10.08 -10.21
C TRP A 194 5.93 9.13 -10.49
N ALA A 195 5.68 8.15 -9.61
CA ALA A 195 4.64 7.16 -9.82
C ALA A 195 3.22 7.76 -9.77
N SER A 196 3.00 8.81 -8.98
CA SER A 196 1.72 9.51 -8.94
C SER A 196 1.45 10.28 -10.23
N LEU A 197 2.49 10.90 -10.81
CA LEU A 197 2.36 11.59 -12.10
C LEU A 197 2.20 10.61 -13.26
N GLU A 198 3.02 9.55 -13.33
CA GLU A 198 2.92 8.53 -14.38
C GLU A 198 1.53 7.90 -14.41
N HIS A 199 1.00 7.53 -13.23
CA HIS A 199 -0.35 6.99 -13.14
C HIS A 199 -1.40 7.98 -13.62
N LYS A 200 -1.32 9.27 -13.23
CA LYS A 200 -2.28 10.29 -13.69
C LYS A 200 -2.20 10.52 -15.20
N LEU A 201 -1.02 10.45 -15.78
CA LEU A 201 -0.81 10.63 -17.22
C LEU A 201 -1.35 9.43 -18.01
N LYS A 202 -1.13 8.20 -17.55
CA LYS A 202 -1.58 6.98 -18.24
C LYS A 202 -3.03 6.59 -17.96
N TYR A 203 -3.61 7.05 -16.85
CA TYR A 203 -4.95 6.61 -16.46
C TYR A 203 -6.01 7.00 -17.51
N LYS A 204 -6.76 5.99 -18.00
CA LYS A 204 -7.81 6.09 -19.03
C LYS A 204 -7.35 6.76 -20.35
N LYS A 205 -6.05 6.81 -20.61
CA LYS A 205 -5.46 7.32 -21.85
C LYS A 205 -4.59 6.24 -22.46
N ASP A 206 -4.96 5.79 -23.64
CA ASP A 206 -4.14 4.87 -24.43
C ASP A 206 -3.00 5.68 -25.08
N ILE A 207 -1.99 6.03 -24.28
CA ILE A 207 -0.83 6.79 -24.76
C ILE A 207 0.13 5.81 -25.45
N ALA A 208 -0.21 5.44 -26.69
CA ALA A 208 0.63 4.64 -27.56
C ALA A 208 1.68 5.52 -28.27
N SER A 209 2.57 6.15 -27.50
CA SER A 209 3.76 6.81 -28.04
C SER A 209 5.00 6.30 -27.32
N ASP A 210 5.86 5.61 -28.08
CA ASP A 210 7.13 5.07 -27.58
C ASP A 210 8.03 6.18 -27.05
N GLN A 211 8.02 7.36 -27.71
CA GLN A 211 8.78 8.52 -27.28
C GLN A 211 8.35 9.00 -25.89
N LEU A 212 7.04 9.15 -25.65
CA LEU A 212 6.54 9.57 -24.34
C LEU A 212 6.83 8.53 -23.25
N THR A 213 6.83 7.25 -23.61
CA THR A 213 7.21 6.19 -22.67
C THR A 213 8.69 6.25 -22.32
N ALA A 214 9.56 6.51 -23.30
CA ALA A 214 10.99 6.72 -23.08
C ALA A 214 11.27 7.96 -22.22
N ASP A 215 10.57 9.07 -22.47
CA ASP A 215 10.71 10.30 -21.69
C ASP A 215 10.27 10.11 -20.23
N LEU A 216 9.14 9.41 -20.00
CA LEU A 216 8.69 9.07 -18.65
C LEU A 216 9.72 8.21 -17.91
N LYS A 217 10.33 7.23 -18.59
CA LYS A 217 11.39 6.40 -18.01
C LYS A 217 12.62 7.24 -17.67
N LYS A 218 13.04 8.15 -18.56
CA LYS A 218 14.15 9.06 -18.31
C LYS A 218 13.92 9.91 -17.05
N CYS A 219 12.71 10.47 -16.90
CA CYS A 219 12.33 11.19 -15.69
C CYS A 219 12.39 10.29 -14.43
N ALA A 220 12.08 9.00 -14.55
CA ALA A 220 12.17 8.05 -13.44
C ALA A 220 13.63 7.84 -13.00
N ASP A 221 14.53 7.73 -13.96
CA ASP A 221 15.96 7.54 -13.72
C ASP A 221 16.62 8.80 -13.15
N GLU A 222 16.28 9.98 -13.68
CA GLU A 222 16.71 11.26 -13.12
C GLU A 222 16.20 11.45 -11.67
N SER A 223 14.94 11.10 -11.42
CA SER A 223 14.34 11.17 -10.08
C SER A 223 15.07 10.26 -9.09
N ALA A 224 15.52 9.06 -9.50
CA ALA A 224 16.28 8.17 -8.63
C ALA A 224 17.73 8.62 -8.44
N ALA A 225 18.36 9.20 -9.46
CA ALA A 225 19.69 9.78 -9.32
C ALA A 225 19.67 10.93 -8.30
N LEU A 226 18.62 11.76 -8.32
CA LEU A 226 18.41 12.81 -7.32
C LEU A 226 18.25 12.23 -5.91
N ASP A 227 17.43 11.19 -5.77
CA ASP A 227 17.17 10.51 -4.49
C ASP A 227 18.48 9.96 -3.88
N LEU A 228 19.32 9.30 -4.70
CA LEU A 228 20.64 8.80 -4.30
C LEU A 228 21.60 9.93 -3.91
N LYS A 229 21.59 11.05 -4.64
CA LYS A 229 22.43 12.21 -4.32
C LYS A 229 22.03 12.83 -2.99
N MET A 230 20.73 12.97 -2.73
CA MET A 230 20.22 13.49 -1.46
C MET A 230 20.58 12.55 -0.29
N ASP A 231 20.50 11.23 -0.50
CA ASP A 231 20.95 10.25 0.50
C ASP A 231 22.46 10.36 0.81
N ALA A 232 23.30 10.53 -0.22
CA ALA A 232 24.74 10.74 -0.04
C ALA A 232 25.04 12.02 0.77
N ILE A 233 24.38 13.14 0.42
CA ILE A 233 24.51 14.41 1.15
C ILE A 233 24.09 14.24 2.61
N ARG A 234 22.98 13.53 2.89
CA ARG A 234 22.56 13.23 4.26
C ARG A 234 23.67 12.52 5.03
N LYS A 235 24.23 11.44 4.45
CA LYS A 235 25.28 10.65 5.10
C LYS A 235 26.52 11.49 5.41
N GLU A 236 26.91 12.38 4.51
CA GLU A 236 28.01 13.33 4.76
C GLU A 236 27.69 14.27 5.93
N ILE A 237 26.48 14.82 6.00
CA ILE A 237 26.05 15.70 7.10
C ILE A 237 26.03 14.95 8.45
N GLU A 238 25.54 13.72 8.49
CA GLU A 238 25.52 12.88 9.70
C GLU A 238 26.95 12.58 10.20
N VAL A 239 27.87 12.27 9.29
CA VAL A 239 29.29 12.08 9.60
C VAL A 239 29.94 13.35 10.14
N LEU A 240 29.53 14.55 9.69
CA LEU A 240 30.04 15.83 10.19
C LEU A 240 29.47 16.21 11.56
N LYS A 241 28.24 15.82 11.89
CA LYS A 241 27.63 16.05 13.21
C LYS A 241 28.19 15.11 14.30
N ALA A 242 28.56 13.88 13.94
CA ALA A 242 29.13 12.91 14.87
C ALA A 242 30.44 13.35 15.60
N PRO A 243 31.41 14.04 14.95
CA PRO A 243 32.60 14.55 15.62
C PRO A 243 32.30 15.69 16.61
N GLU A 244 31.29 16.52 16.39
CA GLU A 244 30.87 17.56 17.34
C GLU A 244 30.26 16.96 18.62
N ALA A 245 29.45 15.90 18.51
CA ALA A 245 28.86 15.21 19.66
C ALA A 245 29.91 14.52 20.56
N LYS A 246 31.03 14.05 19.98
CA LYS A 246 32.16 13.48 20.75
C LYS A 246 33.02 14.53 21.45
N ALA A 247 33.05 15.77 20.94
CA ALA A 247 33.82 16.86 21.56
C ALA A 247 33.14 17.41 22.83
N ILE A 248 31.81 17.42 22.86
CA ILE A 248 31.02 17.97 23.98
C ILE A 248 30.92 16.98 25.17
N GLY A 249 31.16 15.68 24.95
CA GLY A 249 31.13 14.64 26.00
C GLY A 249 32.40 14.49 26.85
N ARG A 250 33.42 15.35 26.69
CA ARG A 250 34.69 15.31 27.44
C ARG A 250 34.89 16.57 28.31
N GLU A 251 33.96 16.89 29.19
CA GLU A 251 34.29 17.62 30.42
C GLU A 251 34.18 16.69 31.62
N VAL A 252 35.29 16.00 31.89
CA VAL A 252 35.48 15.22 33.12
C VAL A 252 35.59 16.21 34.27
N LYS A 253 34.59 16.21 35.15
CA LYS A 253 34.63 16.85 36.47
C LYS A 253 35.91 16.45 37.19
N HIS A 254 36.84 17.40 37.34
CA HIS A 254 37.88 17.29 38.36
C HIS A 254 37.20 17.43 39.74
N LEU A 255 37.08 16.31 40.45
CA LEU A 255 36.89 16.31 41.90
C LEU A 255 38.27 16.56 42.54
N PRO A 256 38.45 17.58 43.39
CA PRO A 256 39.65 17.66 44.22
C PRO A 256 39.51 16.64 45.36
N GLY A 257 40.26 15.55 45.26
CA GLY A 257 40.43 14.59 46.34
C GLY A 257 41.17 15.25 47.51
N GLY A 258 40.55 15.21 48.69
CA GLY A 258 41.18 15.59 49.95
C GLY A 258 42.27 14.60 50.33
N ILE A 259 43.43 15.13 50.72
CA ILE A 259 44.48 14.41 51.41
C ILE A 259 44.16 14.48 52.90
N LEU A 260 43.91 13.35 53.55
CA LEU A 260 44.10 13.21 54.99
C LEU A 260 45.30 12.28 55.19
N ASN A 261 46.41 12.87 55.60
CA ASN A 261 47.57 12.19 56.14
C ASN A 261 47.26 11.77 57.58
N GLU A 262 47.55 10.51 57.89
CA GLU A 262 47.81 10.04 59.23
C GLU A 262 49.12 10.67 59.75
N ASN A 263 49.08 11.26 60.95
CA ASN A 263 50.18 11.21 61.93
C ASN A 263 49.74 11.87 63.26
N GLN A 264 49.92 11.09 64.34
CA GLN A 264 49.77 11.39 65.79
C GLN A 264 48.39 11.22 66.42
#